data_AF-R4GNI4-F1
#
_entry.id   AF-R4GNI4-F1
#
_cell.length_a   1.000
_cell.length_b   1.000
_cell.length_c   1.000
_cell.angle_alpha   90.00
_cell.angle_beta   90.00
_cell.angle_gamma   90.00
#
_symmetry.space_group_name_H-M   'P 1'
#
loop_
_entity.id
_entity.type
_entity.pdbx_description
1 polymer ?
#
loop_
_entity_poly.entity_id
_entity_poly.type
_entity_poly.pdbx_seq_one_letter_code
_entity_poly.pdbx_strand_id
1 'polypeptide(L)'
;MATEAQSEGEVPARESGRSDAICSFVICNDSSLREKGVIFGSPLTEEGIAQIYQLIEYLHKNLRVEGLFRVPGNSVRQQILRDALNNGTDIDLESGEFHSNDVATLLKMFLGELPEPLLTHKHFNAHLKIADLMQFDDKGNKTNIPDKDRQIEALQLLFLILPPPNRNLLKLLLDLLYQTAKKQDKNKMSAYNLALM
;
A
#
# COMPACT_ATOMS: atom_id res chain seq x y z
N MET A 1 -37.53 -4.17 -46.61
CA MET A 1 -37.93 -4.41 -45.20
C MET A 1 -36.65 -4.38 -44.40
N ALA A 2 -36.35 -3.22 -43.82
CA ALA A 2 -35.15 -2.94 -43.04
C ALA A 2 -35.47 -3.12 -41.57
N THR A 3 -34.59 -3.78 -40.83
CA THR A 3 -34.53 -3.87 -39.35
C THR A 3 -33.09 -4.29 -39.05
N GLU A 4 -32.17 -3.33 -38.94
CA GLU A 4 -31.71 -2.68 -37.70
C GLU A 4 -30.81 -3.59 -36.85
N ALA A 5 -29.51 -3.32 -36.98
CA ALA A 5 -28.46 -3.76 -36.08
C ALA A 5 -28.55 -2.94 -34.79
N GLN A 6 -28.59 -3.62 -33.63
CA GLN A 6 -28.44 -2.96 -32.34
C GLN A 6 -27.02 -3.14 -31.82
N SER A 7 -26.33 -2.00 -31.84
CA SER A 7 -25.12 -1.66 -31.11
C SER A 7 -25.54 -1.07 -29.76
N GLU A 8 -25.10 -1.68 -28.67
CA GLU A 8 -25.07 -1.12 -27.32
C GLU A 8 -23.92 -1.83 -26.61
N GLY A 9 -22.95 -1.22 -25.92
CA GLY A 9 -22.65 0.16 -25.59
C GLY A 9 -21.39 0.05 -24.75
N GLU A 10 -20.25 0.42 -25.33
CA GLU A 10 -18.94 0.36 -24.67
C GLU A 10 -18.90 1.40 -23.54
N VAL A 11 -18.84 0.92 -22.29
CA VAL A 11 -18.77 1.77 -21.10
C VAL A 11 -17.36 2.40 -21.06
N PRO A 12 -17.20 3.72 -21.12
CA PRO A 12 -15.88 4.34 -21.13
C PRO A 12 -15.26 4.20 -19.73
N ALA A 13 -14.00 3.79 -19.71
CA ALA A 13 -13.16 3.76 -18.51
C ALA A 13 -13.13 5.16 -17.88
N ARG A 14 -13.58 5.27 -16.63
CA ARG A 14 -13.42 6.50 -15.83
C ARG A 14 -11.95 6.69 -15.51
N GLU A 15 -11.30 7.62 -16.19
CA GLU A 15 -9.97 8.11 -15.84
C GLU A 15 -10.00 8.79 -14.46
N SER A 16 -9.60 8.06 -13.42
CA SER A 16 -9.39 8.56 -12.06
C SER A 16 -7.95 9.08 -11.84
N GLY A 17 -7.26 9.48 -12.90
CA GLY A 17 -5.80 9.64 -12.88
C GLY A 17 -5.25 11.03 -12.54
N ARG A 18 -6.08 12.09 -12.45
CA ARG A 18 -5.56 13.47 -12.48
C ARG A 18 -5.33 14.13 -11.12
N SER A 19 -6.09 13.75 -10.09
CA SER A 19 -5.89 14.29 -8.72
C SER A 19 -4.86 13.50 -7.91
N ASP A 20 -4.68 12.21 -8.22
CA ASP A 20 -3.80 11.30 -7.49
C ASP A 20 -2.32 11.54 -7.81
N ALA A 21 -2.02 11.88 -9.06
CA ALA A 21 -0.69 12.30 -9.48
C ALA A 21 -0.24 13.57 -8.76
N ILE A 22 -1.14 14.49 -8.41
CA ILE A 22 -0.77 15.76 -7.76
C ILE A 22 -0.33 15.53 -6.32
N CYS A 23 -0.99 14.64 -5.56
CA CYS A 23 -0.58 14.34 -4.18
C CYS A 23 0.78 13.61 -4.14
N SER A 24 0.99 12.66 -5.05
CA SER A 24 2.29 12.00 -5.22
C SER A 24 3.36 13.00 -5.72
N PHE A 25 3.04 13.87 -6.67
CA PHE A 25 3.98 14.87 -7.21
C PHE A 25 4.41 15.90 -6.16
N VAL A 26 3.52 16.35 -5.27
CA VAL A 26 3.85 17.32 -4.21
C VAL A 26 4.73 16.70 -3.12
N ILE A 27 4.49 15.44 -2.74
CA ILE A 27 5.33 14.74 -1.75
C ILE A 27 6.72 14.40 -2.32
N CYS A 28 6.82 14.12 -3.63
CA CYS A 28 7.98 13.46 -4.21
C CYS A 28 8.94 14.37 -4.98
N ASN A 29 8.53 15.58 -5.38
CA ASN A 29 9.35 16.44 -6.24
C ASN A 29 10.04 17.60 -5.51
N ASP A 30 9.85 17.72 -4.18
CA ASP A 30 10.56 18.72 -3.38
C ASP A 30 11.65 18.08 -2.51
N SER A 31 12.88 18.14 -3.01
CA SER A 31 14.07 17.74 -2.26
C SER A 31 14.26 18.52 -0.95
N SER A 32 13.55 19.64 -0.74
CA SER A 32 13.63 20.43 0.49
C SER A 32 12.93 19.80 1.70
N LEU A 33 12.09 18.77 1.51
CA LEU A 33 11.38 18.08 2.60
C LEU A 33 12.23 16.99 3.27
N ARG A 34 13.40 16.65 2.71
CA ARG A 34 14.31 15.65 3.29
C ARG A 34 15.19 16.28 4.38
N GLU A 35 14.60 16.57 5.54
CA GLU A 35 15.38 16.96 6.72
C GLU A 35 16.12 15.76 7.33
N LYS A 36 17.28 16.01 7.93
CA LYS A 36 18.05 15.01 8.68
C LYS A 36 17.26 14.63 9.94
N GLY A 37 16.82 13.39 10.02
CA GLY A 37 16.06 12.91 11.16
C GLY A 37 15.84 11.41 11.12
N VAL A 38 15.85 10.80 12.30
CA VAL A 38 15.55 9.37 12.46
C VAL A 38 14.11 9.13 12.02
N ILE A 39 13.91 8.34 10.95
CA ILE A 39 12.58 8.01 10.43
C ILE A 39 12.01 6.75 11.09
N PHE A 40 12.88 5.79 11.41
CA PHE A 40 12.47 4.52 12.01
C PHE A 40 12.21 4.70 13.51
N GLY A 41 11.04 4.28 13.99
CA GLY A 41 10.64 4.48 15.39
C GLY A 41 10.05 5.86 15.69
N SER A 42 9.97 6.75 14.71
CA SER A 42 9.36 8.08 14.85
C SER A 42 7.89 8.07 14.42
N PRO A 43 7.06 9.01 14.92
CA PRO A 43 5.69 9.19 14.42
C PRO A 43 5.65 9.39 12.90
N LEU A 44 4.59 8.92 12.25
CA LEU A 44 4.44 9.05 10.81
C LEU A 44 4.26 10.52 10.40
N THR A 45 5.21 11.06 9.63
CA THR A 45 5.15 12.41 9.06
C THR A 45 5.22 12.37 7.53
N GLU A 46 4.88 13.48 6.87
CA GLU A 46 4.95 13.59 5.40
C GLU A 46 6.39 13.44 4.89
N GLU A 47 7.38 13.93 5.64
CA GLU A 47 8.81 13.80 5.32
C GLU A 47 9.25 12.33 5.40
N GLY A 48 8.82 11.62 6.44
CA GLY A 48 9.05 10.18 6.56
C GLY A 48 8.43 9.41 5.39
N ILE A 49 7.23 9.78 4.96
CA ILE A 49 6.56 9.18 3.79
C ILE A 49 7.36 9.48 2.52
N ALA A 50 7.83 10.71 2.30
CA ALA A 50 8.63 11.08 1.15
C ALA A 50 9.93 10.26 1.05
N GLN A 51 10.57 9.99 2.19
CA GLN A 51 11.75 9.14 2.24
C GLN A 51 11.43 7.67 1.95
N ILE A 52 10.33 7.13 2.47
CA ILE A 52 9.92 5.75 2.24
C ILE A 52 9.38 5.52 0.83
N TYR A 53 8.86 6.55 0.18
CA TYR A 53 8.31 6.48 -1.17
C TYR A 53 9.31 5.90 -2.19
N GLN A 54 10.59 6.24 -2.09
CA GLN A 54 11.62 5.69 -2.99
C GLN A 54 11.71 4.14 -2.91
N LEU A 55 11.46 3.56 -1.73
CA LEU A 55 11.41 2.10 -1.57
C LEU A 55 10.20 1.53 -2.29
N ILE A 56 9.04 2.19 -2.17
CA ILE A 56 7.79 1.78 -2.82
C ILE A 56 7.93 1.82 -4.35
N GLU A 57 8.49 2.90 -4.89
CA GLU A 57 8.75 3.04 -6.33
C GLU A 57 9.71 1.98 -6.87
N TYR A 58 10.80 1.72 -6.13
CA TYR A 58 11.73 0.66 -6.52
C TYR A 58 11.04 -0.71 -6.55
N LEU A 59 10.17 -1.01 -5.59
CA LEU A 59 9.41 -2.27 -5.56
C LEU A 59 8.39 -2.35 -6.70
N HIS A 60 7.75 -1.23 -7.08
CA HIS A 60 6.86 -1.16 -8.25
C HIS A 60 7.57 -1.55 -9.56
N LYS A 61 8.84 -1.23 -9.69
CA LYS A 61 9.66 -1.63 -10.85
C LYS A 61 10.04 -3.12 -10.81
N ASN A 62 10.05 -3.75 -9.62
CA ASN A 62 10.60 -5.08 -9.37
C ASN A 62 9.56 -6.13 -8.92
N LEU A 63 8.30 -5.98 -9.34
CA LEU A 63 7.17 -6.84 -8.91
C LEU A 63 7.27 -8.32 -9.30
N ARG A 64 8.22 -8.72 -10.15
CA ARG A 64 8.36 -10.11 -10.64
C ARG A 64 9.24 -11.00 -9.76
N VAL A 65 9.90 -10.42 -8.75
CA VAL A 65 10.80 -11.15 -7.84
C VAL A 65 10.00 -12.19 -7.05
N GLU A 66 10.45 -13.45 -7.10
CA GLU A 66 9.76 -14.55 -6.43
C GLU A 66 9.76 -14.38 -4.91
N GLY A 67 8.57 -14.54 -4.30
CA GLY A 67 8.40 -14.45 -2.86
C GLY A 67 8.60 -13.04 -2.30
N LEU A 68 8.41 -11.99 -3.09
CA LEU A 68 8.48 -10.60 -2.62
C LEU A 68 7.62 -10.42 -1.35
N PHE A 69 8.14 -9.72 -0.33
CA PHE A 69 7.58 -9.59 1.04
C PHE A 69 7.59 -10.86 1.90
N ARG A 70 7.68 -12.06 1.31
CA ARG A 70 7.76 -13.34 2.06
C ARG A 70 9.20 -13.73 2.37
N VAL A 71 10.09 -13.64 1.39
CA VAL A 71 11.50 -14.03 1.52
C VAL A 71 12.25 -12.89 2.22
N PRO A 72 12.95 -13.14 3.33
CA PRO A 72 13.73 -12.12 4.01
C PRO A 72 14.92 -11.70 3.14
N GLY A 73 15.26 -10.41 3.15
CA GLY A 73 16.48 -9.91 2.52
C GLY A 73 17.73 -10.17 3.37
N ASN A 74 18.87 -9.68 2.90
CA ASN A 74 20.12 -9.66 3.61
C ASN A 74 20.14 -8.55 4.68
N SER A 75 20.41 -8.93 5.93
CA SER A 75 20.39 -8.02 7.09
C SER A 75 21.41 -6.89 7.02
N VAL A 76 22.61 -7.14 6.46
CA VAL A 76 23.66 -6.11 6.34
C VAL A 76 23.21 -5.02 5.36
N ARG A 77 22.70 -5.41 4.19
CA ARG A 77 22.18 -4.46 3.19
C ARG A 77 20.95 -3.71 3.69
N GLN A 78 20.08 -4.37 4.46
CA GLN A 78 18.96 -3.70 5.12
C GLN A 78 19.44 -2.63 6.10
N GLN A 79 20.48 -2.93 6.90
CA GLN A 79 21.03 -1.96 7.84
C GLN A 79 21.64 -0.75 7.12
N ILE A 80 22.38 -0.97 6.02
CA ILE A 80 22.93 0.11 5.18
C ILE A 80 21.81 1.01 4.66
N LEU A 81 20.75 0.43 4.10
CA LEU A 81 19.59 1.20 3.62
C LEU A 81 18.88 1.96 4.75
N ARG A 82 18.70 1.31 5.91
CA ARG A 82 18.11 1.93 7.10
C ARG A 82 18.90 3.16 7.54
N ASP A 83 20.22 3.03 7.64
CA ASP A 83 21.10 4.11 8.08
C ASP A 83 21.13 5.25 7.06
N ALA A 84 21.12 4.94 5.76
CA ALA A 84 21.01 5.94 4.71
C ALA A 84 19.70 6.74 4.82
N LEU A 85 18.56 6.06 5.01
CA LEU A 85 17.26 6.71 5.22
C LEU A 85 17.21 7.57 6.49
N ASN A 86 17.69 7.07 7.63
CA ASN A 86 17.71 7.85 8.87
C ASN A 86 18.60 9.12 8.77
N ASN A 87 19.59 9.10 7.89
CA ASN A 87 20.48 10.24 7.66
C ASN A 87 19.98 11.17 6.55
N GLY A 88 18.87 10.84 5.88
CA GLY A 88 18.37 11.57 4.71
C GLY A 88 19.33 11.52 3.52
N THR A 89 20.18 10.49 3.46
CA THR A 89 21.16 10.29 2.38
C THR A 89 20.43 9.81 1.13
N ASP A 90 20.87 10.29 -0.04
CA ASP A 90 20.33 9.80 -1.31
C ASP A 90 20.80 8.35 -1.57
N ILE A 91 19.88 7.49 -1.97
CA ILE A 91 20.12 6.05 -2.14
C ILE A 91 19.95 5.70 -3.61
N ASP A 92 21.02 5.26 -4.25
CA ASP A 92 20.93 4.68 -5.58
C ASP A 92 20.49 3.21 -5.49
N LEU A 93 19.17 3.00 -5.48
CA LEU A 93 18.57 1.67 -5.50
C LEU A 93 18.74 0.96 -6.86
N GLU A 94 19.09 1.68 -7.93
CA GLU A 94 19.27 1.11 -9.28
C GLU A 94 20.72 0.66 -9.56
N SER A 95 21.65 0.97 -8.65
CA SER A 95 23.07 0.53 -8.68
C SER A 95 23.27 -0.99 -8.79
N GLY A 96 22.27 -1.79 -8.41
CA GLY A 96 22.34 -3.25 -8.35
C GLY A 96 22.93 -3.81 -7.05
N GLU A 97 23.34 -2.95 -6.11
CA GLU A 97 23.87 -3.37 -4.81
C GLU A 97 22.77 -4.02 -3.92
N PHE A 98 21.57 -3.47 -4.00
CA PHE A 98 20.42 -3.88 -3.19
C PHE A 98 19.50 -4.82 -3.95
N HIS A 99 19.04 -5.88 -3.27
CA HIS A 99 18.02 -6.78 -3.79
C HIS A 99 16.63 -6.35 -3.36
N SER A 100 15.60 -6.65 -4.17
CA SER A 100 14.20 -6.29 -3.87
C SER A 100 13.68 -6.84 -2.54
N ASN A 101 14.18 -8.01 -2.09
CA ASN A 101 13.84 -8.56 -0.78
C ASN A 101 14.42 -7.74 0.38
N ASP A 102 15.56 -7.06 0.19
CA ASP A 102 16.13 -6.17 1.20
C ASP A 102 15.21 -4.96 1.40
N VAL A 103 14.81 -4.34 0.29
CA VAL A 103 13.91 -3.18 0.26
C VAL A 103 12.53 -3.53 0.80
N ALA A 104 11.97 -4.69 0.41
CA ALA A 104 10.68 -5.16 0.91
C ALA A 104 10.71 -5.44 2.41
N THR A 105 11.79 -6.07 2.91
CA THR A 105 11.95 -6.32 4.35
C THR A 105 12.08 -5.01 5.11
N LEU A 106 12.84 -4.06 4.59
CA LEU A 106 13.00 -2.74 5.20
C LEU A 106 11.70 -1.95 5.26
N LEU A 107 10.89 -1.98 4.20
CA LEU A 107 9.56 -1.36 4.20
C LEU A 107 8.64 -1.98 5.27
N LYS A 108 8.70 -3.30 5.47
CA LYS A 108 7.96 -3.96 6.56
C LYS A 108 8.47 -3.55 7.94
N MET A 109 9.79 -3.45 8.11
CA MET A 109 10.39 -2.98 9.36
C MET A 109 9.95 -1.55 9.69
N PHE A 110 9.93 -0.65 8.70
CA PHE A 110 9.43 0.71 8.89
C PHE A 110 8.00 0.72 9.46
N LEU A 111 7.10 -0.05 8.86
CA LEU A 111 5.70 -0.15 9.31
C LEU A 111 5.56 -0.78 10.70
N GLY A 112 6.38 -1.79 11.00
CA GLY A 112 6.36 -2.49 12.28
C GLY A 112 6.95 -1.68 13.44
N GLU A 113 7.81 -0.70 13.14
CA GLU A 113 8.45 0.16 14.14
C GLU A 113 7.71 1.49 14.35
N LEU A 114 6.62 1.76 13.61
CA LEU A 114 5.82 2.95 13.86
C LEU A 114 5.28 2.94 15.31
N PRO A 115 5.38 4.07 16.05
CA PRO A 115 4.84 4.18 17.41
C PRO A 115 3.33 3.91 17.49
N GLU A 116 2.61 4.25 16.43
CA GLU A 116 1.19 3.93 16.24
C GLU A 116 1.04 3.15 14.92
N PRO A 117 0.26 2.05 14.89
CA PRO A 117 0.04 1.28 13.66
C PRO A 117 -0.58 2.16 12.58
N LEU A 118 -0.28 1.84 11.32
CA LEU A 118 -0.77 2.60 10.16
C LEU A 118 -2.30 2.78 10.13
N LEU A 119 -3.05 1.77 10.58
CA LEU A 119 -4.52 1.81 10.66
C LEU A 119 -5.06 2.48 11.94
N THR A 120 -4.19 3.03 12.78
CA THR A 120 -4.47 3.66 14.08
C THR A 120 -5.09 2.72 15.12
N HIS A 121 -4.87 2.99 16.40
CA HIS A 121 -5.54 2.22 17.45
C HIS A 121 -7.02 2.58 17.59
N LYS A 122 -7.39 3.81 17.23
CA LYS A 122 -8.75 4.35 17.39
C LYS A 122 -9.82 3.55 16.64
N HIS A 123 -9.47 2.99 15.49
CA HIS A 123 -10.40 2.30 14.60
C HIS A 123 -10.21 0.78 14.55
N PHE A 124 -9.28 0.24 15.35
CA PHE A 124 -8.95 -1.18 15.39
C PHE A 124 -10.18 -2.09 15.58
N ASN A 125 -11.04 -1.77 16.56
CA ASN A 125 -12.26 -2.54 16.83
C ASN A 125 -13.26 -2.49 15.67
N ALA A 126 -13.30 -1.39 14.91
CA ALA A 126 -14.18 -1.28 13.75
C ALA A 126 -13.68 -2.19 12.62
N HIS A 127 -12.36 -2.20 12.36
CA HIS A 127 -11.75 -3.10 11.37
C HIS A 127 -12.04 -4.57 11.65
N LEU A 128 -11.95 -5.01 12.92
CA LEU A 128 -12.24 -6.40 13.29
C LEU A 128 -13.71 -6.79 13.06
N LYS A 129 -14.64 -5.88 13.38
CA LYS A 129 -16.07 -6.17 13.32
C LYS A 129 -16.66 -6.18 11.92
N ILE A 130 -15.98 -5.60 10.93
CA ILE A 130 -16.52 -5.53 9.55
C ILE A 130 -16.88 -6.94 9.05
N ALA A 131 -16.00 -7.93 9.18
CA ALA A 131 -16.27 -9.27 8.67
C ALA A 131 -17.54 -9.90 9.28
N ASP A 132 -17.76 -9.69 10.59
CA ASP A 132 -18.92 -10.22 11.30
C ASP A 132 -20.21 -9.44 10.99
N LEU A 133 -20.12 -8.11 10.88
CA LEU A 133 -21.27 -7.25 10.60
C LEU A 133 -21.85 -7.47 9.21
N MET A 134 -21.05 -7.97 8.27
CA MET A 134 -21.51 -8.26 6.91
C MET A 134 -22.19 -9.62 6.76
N GLN A 135 -22.30 -10.40 7.84
CA GLN A 135 -22.99 -11.69 7.89
C GLN A 135 -24.48 -11.55 8.24
N PHE A 136 -25.13 -10.46 7.84
CA PHE A 136 -26.55 -10.23 8.06
C PHE A 136 -27.25 -9.86 6.75
N ASP A 137 -28.41 -10.47 6.49
CA ASP A 137 -29.24 -10.14 5.33
C ASP A 137 -29.96 -8.79 5.52
N ASP A 138 -30.66 -8.31 4.49
CA ASP A 138 -31.43 -7.06 4.53
C ASP A 138 -32.56 -7.05 5.59
N LYS A 139 -32.92 -8.22 6.11
CA LYS A 139 -33.94 -8.41 7.15
C LYS A 139 -33.31 -8.53 8.55
N GLY A 140 -31.99 -8.42 8.68
CA GLY A 140 -31.26 -8.53 9.94
C GLY A 140 -31.04 -9.96 10.44
N ASN A 141 -31.25 -10.98 9.60
CA ASN A 141 -30.97 -12.37 9.96
C ASN A 141 -29.52 -12.73 9.66
N LYS A 142 -28.91 -13.53 10.53
CA LYS A 142 -27.55 -14.01 10.32
C LYS A 142 -27.47 -14.94 9.09
N THR A 143 -26.48 -14.72 8.24
CA THR A 143 -26.21 -15.47 7.01
C THR A 143 -24.74 -15.86 6.91
N ASN A 144 -24.46 -16.96 6.20
CA ASN A 144 -23.09 -17.40 5.91
C ASN A 144 -22.50 -16.76 4.64
N ILE A 145 -23.30 -15.97 3.92
CA ILE A 145 -22.88 -15.26 2.70
C ILE A 145 -22.67 -13.80 3.09
N PRO A 146 -21.41 -13.30 3.12
CA PRO A 146 -21.15 -11.92 3.47
C PRO A 146 -21.60 -10.97 2.36
N ASP A 147 -22.23 -9.85 2.75
CA ASP A 147 -22.50 -8.73 1.87
C ASP A 147 -21.19 -7.99 1.55
N LYS A 148 -20.64 -8.27 0.37
CA LYS A 148 -19.35 -7.74 -0.07
C LYS A 148 -19.42 -6.25 -0.42
N ASP A 149 -20.55 -5.76 -0.90
CA ASP A 149 -20.68 -4.36 -1.30
C ASP A 149 -20.69 -3.46 -0.07
N ARG A 150 -21.49 -3.83 0.95
CA ARG A 150 -21.43 -3.16 2.26
C ARG A 150 -20.06 -3.29 2.92
N GLN A 151 -19.38 -4.42 2.75
CA GLN A 151 -18.02 -4.61 3.26
C GLN A 151 -17.06 -3.58 2.66
N ILE A 152 -17.13 -3.39 1.34
CA ILE A 152 -16.30 -2.42 0.61
C ILE A 152 -16.63 -1.00 1.06
N GLU A 153 -17.90 -0.63 1.15
CA GLU A 153 -18.32 0.69 1.63
C GLU A 153 -17.81 0.99 3.05
N ALA A 154 -17.95 0.02 3.97
CA ALA A 154 -17.47 0.17 5.35
C ALA A 154 -15.94 0.37 5.40
N LEU A 155 -15.18 -0.39 4.60
CA LEU A 155 -13.73 -0.23 4.48
C LEU A 155 -13.34 1.14 3.90
N GLN A 156 -14.07 1.63 2.89
CA GLN A 156 -13.85 2.95 2.31
C GLN A 156 -14.12 4.07 3.32
N LEU A 157 -15.16 3.95 4.15
CA LEU A 157 -15.44 4.91 5.22
C LEU A 157 -14.35 4.90 6.29
N LEU A 158 -13.87 3.72 6.70
CA LEU A 158 -12.73 3.63 7.63
C LEU A 158 -11.44 4.21 7.03
N PHE A 159 -11.24 4.07 5.73
CA PHE A 159 -10.11 4.68 5.03
C PHE A 159 -10.18 6.22 5.04
N LEU A 160 -11.39 6.80 4.89
CA LEU A 160 -11.59 8.25 4.86
C LEU A 160 -11.35 8.94 6.21
N ILE A 161 -11.62 8.25 7.32
CA ILE A 161 -11.45 8.80 8.68
C ILE A 161 -10.00 8.70 9.19
N LEU A 162 -9.11 8.02 8.48
CA LEU A 162 -7.70 7.95 8.82
C LEU A 162 -7.05 9.36 8.73
N PRO A 163 -6.07 9.66 9.60
CA PRO A 163 -5.25 10.85 9.46
C PRO A 163 -4.64 10.93 8.05
N PRO A 164 -4.48 12.15 7.47
CA PRO A 164 -3.98 12.30 6.11
C PRO A 164 -2.66 11.55 5.82
N PRO A 165 -1.61 11.60 6.68
CA PRO A 165 -0.37 10.87 6.43
C PRO A 165 -0.59 9.35 6.35
N ASN A 166 -1.36 8.79 7.30
CA ASN A 166 -1.69 7.36 7.33
C ASN A 166 -2.44 6.94 6.07
N ARG A 167 -3.45 7.73 5.67
CA ARG A 167 -4.26 7.46 4.48
C ARG A 167 -3.41 7.51 3.20
N ASN A 168 -2.52 8.48 3.08
CA ASN A 168 -1.63 8.64 1.93
C ASN A 168 -0.69 7.44 1.80
N LEU A 169 0.01 7.08 2.88
CA LEU A 169 0.91 5.92 2.88
C LEU A 169 0.15 4.61 2.64
N LEU A 170 -1.01 4.44 3.28
CA LEU A 170 -1.85 3.25 3.07
C LEU A 170 -2.30 3.10 1.62
N LYS A 171 -2.64 4.20 0.94
CA LYS A 171 -2.99 4.18 -0.49
C LYS A 171 -1.83 3.64 -1.34
N LEU A 172 -0.63 4.17 -1.12
CA LEU A 172 0.58 3.75 -1.83
C LEU A 172 0.88 2.26 -1.62
N LEU A 173 0.76 1.80 -0.37
CA LEU A 173 0.97 0.40 -0.02
C LEU A 173 -0.10 -0.52 -0.64
N LEU A 174 -1.37 -0.12 -0.60
CA LEU A 174 -2.45 -0.92 -1.19
C LEU A 174 -2.29 -1.05 -2.71
N ASP A 175 -1.86 0.01 -3.42
CA ASP A 175 -1.56 -0.11 -4.85
C ASP A 175 -0.35 -1.02 -5.08
N LEU A 176 0.75 -0.86 -4.34
CA LEU A 176 1.92 -1.75 -4.45
C LEU A 176 1.55 -3.23 -4.24
N LEU A 177 0.78 -3.52 -3.20
CA LEU A 177 0.33 -4.88 -2.88
C LEU A 177 -0.65 -5.41 -3.92
N TYR A 178 -1.55 -4.57 -4.44
CA TYR A 178 -2.46 -4.93 -5.53
C TYR A 178 -1.69 -5.28 -6.81
N GLN A 179 -0.73 -4.45 -7.22
CA GLN A 179 0.10 -4.72 -8.39
C GLN A 179 0.97 -5.97 -8.18
N THR A 180 1.49 -6.19 -6.96
CA THR A 180 2.22 -7.41 -6.60
C THR A 180 1.33 -8.65 -6.77
N ALA A 181 0.12 -8.64 -6.22
CA ALA A 181 -0.84 -9.74 -6.35
C ALA A 181 -1.26 -10.01 -7.80
N LYS A 182 -1.32 -8.95 -8.64
CA LYS A 182 -1.61 -9.07 -10.08
C LYS A 182 -0.49 -9.80 -10.85
N LYS A 183 0.73 -9.87 -10.30
CA LYS A 183 1.88 -10.59 -10.87
C LYS A 183 2.16 -11.94 -10.19
N GLN A 184 1.17 -12.49 -9.47
CA GLN A 184 1.30 -13.75 -8.73
C GLN A 184 1.75 -14.94 -9.57
N ASP A 185 1.51 -14.94 -10.89
CA ASP A 185 1.98 -15.98 -11.80
C ASP A 185 3.52 -16.05 -11.85
N LYS A 186 4.19 -14.90 -11.68
CA LYS A 186 5.65 -14.77 -11.64
C LYS A 186 6.18 -14.79 -10.21
N ASN A 187 5.68 -13.90 -9.34
CA ASN A 187 6.25 -13.72 -8.01
C ASN A 187 5.71 -14.71 -6.95
N LYS A 188 4.67 -15.49 -7.26
CA LYS A 188 4.04 -16.47 -6.36
C LYS A 188 3.38 -15.88 -5.11
N MET A 189 3.06 -14.59 -5.12
CA MET A 189 2.42 -13.88 -4.02
C MET A 189 0.99 -13.49 -4.40
N SER A 190 0.00 -14.24 -3.91
CA SER A 190 -1.42 -13.88 -4.03
C SER A 190 -1.81 -12.81 -3.00
N ALA A 191 -2.98 -12.20 -3.14
CA ALA A 191 -3.52 -11.27 -2.15
C ALA A 191 -3.64 -11.92 -0.76
N TYR A 192 -4.00 -13.21 -0.70
CA TYR A 192 -4.04 -13.97 0.55
C TYR A 192 -2.64 -14.14 1.16
N ASN A 193 -1.64 -14.49 0.35
CA ASN A 193 -0.27 -14.64 0.85
C ASN A 193 0.24 -13.32 1.41
N LEU A 194 0.04 -12.21 0.70
CA LEU A 194 0.47 -10.87 1.12
C LEU A 194 -0.21 -10.42 2.41
N ALA A 195 -1.50 -10.75 2.62
CA ALA A 195 -2.23 -10.41 3.84
C ALA A 195 -1.70 -11.10 5.11
N LEU A 196 -0.87 -12.14 4.96
CA LEU A 196 -0.25 -12.87 6.07
C LEU A 196 1.21 -12.46 6.34
N MET A 197 1.80 -11.58 5.53
CA MET A 197 3.25 -11.25 5.57
C MET A 197 3.62 -10.06 6.46
#